data_AF-A0A3S4ESS4-F1
#
_entry.id   AF-A0A3S4ESS4-F1
#
_cell.length_a   1.000
_cell.length_b   1.000
_cell.length_c   1.000
_cell.angle_alpha   90.00
_cell.angle_beta   90.00
_cell.angle_gamma   90.00
#
_symmetry.space_group_name_H-M   'P 1'
#
loop_
_entity.id
_entity.type
_entity.pdbx_description
1 polymer ?
#
loop_
_entity_poly.entity_id
_entity_poly.type
_entity_poly.pdbx_seq_one_letter_code
_entity_poly.pdbx_strand_id
1 'polypeptide(L)'
;MDKLDHLVADHIGDRLLQPKRLETILASIIDRRQERAERRRKHLAELNRRITDADQRLGRLFDAIEAGMAGKDDAMAKERVVSLKALRDQAAADAERTQPALDSSGNQGISPDMLKGFALKARERIRLDDGGYRRDHLRALAQRVEVADDEVRIMGSKSEVLRTLVAASSVETAALGVQSSVLKWRA
;
A
#
# COMPACT_ATOMS: atom_id res chain seq x y z
N MET A 1 -28.90 -23.72 -3.69
CA MET A 1 -27.72 -22.96 -3.21
C MET A 1 -26.64 -22.91 -4.28
N ASP A 2 -26.13 -24.03 -4.80
CA ASP A 2 -25.08 -24.02 -5.84
C ASP A 2 -25.44 -23.22 -7.10
N LYS A 3 -26.70 -23.23 -7.55
CA LYS A 3 -27.14 -22.43 -8.71
C LYS A 3 -26.96 -20.93 -8.50
N LEU A 4 -27.20 -20.43 -7.28
CA LEU A 4 -27.00 -19.02 -6.94
C LEU A 4 -25.51 -18.69 -6.90
N ASP A 5 -24.69 -19.56 -6.31
CA ASP A 5 -23.24 -19.36 -6.25
C ASP A 5 -22.60 -19.34 -7.65
N HIS A 6 -23.07 -20.18 -8.58
CA HIS A 6 -22.65 -20.13 -9.99
C HIS A 6 -23.09 -18.84 -10.68
N LEU A 7 -24.34 -18.42 -10.49
CA LEU A 7 -24.86 -17.16 -11.07
C LEU A 7 -24.08 -15.94 -10.57
N VAL A 8 -23.76 -15.89 -9.28
CA VAL A 8 -22.96 -14.83 -8.67
C VAL A 8 -21.51 -14.90 -9.17
N ALA A 9 -20.92 -16.10 -9.27
CA ALA A 9 -19.57 -16.29 -9.79
C ALA A 9 -19.44 -15.85 -11.25
N ASP A 10 -20.39 -16.21 -12.10
CA ASP A 10 -20.42 -15.79 -13.50
C ASP A 10 -20.59 -14.28 -13.62
N HIS A 11 -21.51 -13.69 -12.85
CA HIS A 11 -21.69 -12.24 -12.84
C HIS A 11 -20.42 -11.50 -12.40
N ILE A 12 -19.77 -11.94 -11.33
CA ILE A 12 -18.52 -11.32 -10.84
C ILE A 12 -17.38 -11.54 -11.85
N GLY A 13 -17.26 -12.75 -12.40
CA GLY A 13 -16.29 -13.09 -13.42
C GLY A 13 -16.41 -12.20 -14.65
N ASP A 14 -17.61 -12.12 -15.23
CA ASP A 14 -17.83 -11.45 -16.50
C ASP A 14 -17.99 -9.96 -16.38
N ARG A 15 -18.48 -9.44 -15.25
CA ARG A 15 -18.65 -8.00 -15.05
C ARG A 15 -17.50 -7.39 -14.28
N LEU A 16 -17.10 -7.90 -13.12
CA LEU A 16 -16.12 -7.24 -12.25
C LEU A 16 -14.68 -7.60 -12.63
N LEU A 17 -14.39 -8.89 -12.82
CA LEU A 17 -13.04 -9.42 -13.03
C LEU A 17 -12.57 -9.28 -14.49
N GLN A 18 -13.07 -8.31 -15.25
CA GLN A 18 -12.50 -7.94 -16.53
C GLN A 18 -11.30 -7.01 -16.31
N PRO A 19 -10.10 -7.30 -16.86
CA PRO A 19 -8.90 -6.50 -16.61
C PRO A 19 -9.10 -5.00 -16.90
N LYS A 20 -9.66 -4.65 -18.07
CA LYS A 20 -9.95 -3.26 -18.46
C LYS A 20 -10.89 -2.56 -17.48
N ARG A 21 -11.86 -3.29 -16.93
CA ARG A 21 -12.82 -2.73 -15.97
C ARG A 21 -12.19 -2.57 -14.59
N LEU A 22 -11.36 -3.52 -14.14
CA LEU A 22 -10.59 -3.38 -12.90
C LEU A 22 -9.66 -2.18 -12.96
N GLU A 23 -8.94 -2.00 -14.08
CA GLU A 23 -8.13 -0.80 -14.34
C GLU A 23 -8.99 0.47 -14.19
N THR A 24 -10.13 0.54 -14.86
CA THR A 24 -11.02 1.71 -14.81
C THR A 24 -11.57 1.97 -13.39
N ILE A 25 -11.99 0.92 -12.70
CA ILE A 25 -12.61 1.02 -11.37
C ILE A 25 -11.58 1.45 -10.33
N LEU A 26 -10.36 0.90 -10.41
CA LEU A 26 -9.29 1.09 -9.44
C LEU A 26 -8.35 2.24 -9.78
N ALA A 27 -8.38 2.78 -11.00
CA ALA A 27 -7.51 3.88 -11.46
C ALA A 27 -7.41 5.00 -10.42
N SER A 28 -8.54 5.58 -10.02
CA SER A 28 -8.54 6.69 -9.07
C SER A 28 -7.99 6.35 -7.68
N ILE A 29 -8.00 5.08 -7.26
CA ILE A 29 -7.42 4.65 -5.98
C ILE A 29 -5.93 4.36 -6.16
N ILE A 30 -5.53 3.77 -7.28
CA ILE A 30 -4.14 3.51 -7.64
C ILE A 30 -3.40 4.85 -7.78
N ASP A 31 -3.96 5.81 -8.52
CA ASP A 31 -3.40 7.15 -8.71
C ASP A 31 -3.20 7.86 -7.37
N ARG A 32 -4.22 7.86 -6.50
CA ARG A 32 -4.13 8.46 -5.16
C ARG A 32 -3.08 7.79 -4.28
N ARG A 33 -2.86 6.48 -4.42
CA ARG A 33 -1.82 5.75 -3.68
C ARG A 33 -0.43 6.09 -4.21
N GLN A 34 -0.27 6.10 -5.53
CA GLN A 34 0.99 6.48 -6.17
C GLN A 34 1.37 7.91 -5.80
N GLU A 35 0.44 8.85 -5.86
CA GLU A 35 0.69 10.25 -5.49
C GLU A 35 1.12 10.38 -4.02
N ARG A 36 0.46 9.66 -3.10
CA ARG A 36 0.87 9.63 -1.68
C ARG A 36 2.25 9.01 -1.49
N ALA A 37 2.55 7.93 -2.21
CA ALA A 37 3.86 7.29 -2.16
C ALA A 37 4.96 8.22 -2.69
N GLU A 38 4.72 8.91 -3.81
CA GLU A 38 5.64 9.91 -4.36
C GLU A 38 5.86 11.09 -3.43
N ARG A 39 4.80 11.68 -2.87
CA ARG A 39 4.91 12.77 -1.90
C ARG A 39 5.75 12.36 -0.70
N ARG A 40 5.55 11.13 -0.19
CA ARG A 40 6.38 10.58 0.90
C ARG A 40 7.83 10.35 0.49
N ARG A 41 8.09 9.79 -0.70
CA ARG A 41 9.46 9.61 -1.21
C ARG A 41 10.19 10.95 -1.35
N LYS A 42 9.50 11.97 -1.87
CA LYS A 42 10.03 13.35 -1.96
C LYS A 42 10.35 13.91 -0.57
N HIS A 43 9.46 13.70 0.40
CA HIS A 43 9.70 14.15 1.77
C HIS A 43 10.90 13.45 2.42
N LEU A 44 11.03 12.13 2.26
CA LEU A 44 12.18 11.38 2.77
C LEU A 44 13.49 11.81 2.10
N ALA A 45 13.47 12.04 0.79
CA ALA A 45 14.64 12.56 0.06
C ALA A 45 15.07 13.95 0.59
N GLU A 46 14.11 14.82 0.89
CA GLU A 46 14.37 16.13 1.49
C GLU A 46 14.97 16.00 2.91
N LEU A 47 14.46 15.09 3.74
CA LEU A 47 15.03 14.83 5.07
C LEU A 47 16.47 14.30 4.97
N ASN A 48 16.73 13.33 4.09
CA ASN A 48 18.07 12.78 3.86
C ASN A 48 19.05 13.84 3.33
N ARG A 49 18.56 14.76 2.49
CA ARG A 49 19.35 15.91 2.04
C ARG A 49 19.74 16.81 3.21
N ARG A 50 18.82 17.13 4.11
CA ARG A 50 19.10 17.95 5.30
C ARG A 50 20.12 17.31 6.24
N ILE A 51 20.03 15.99 6.43
CA ILE A 51 21.02 15.22 7.20
C ILE A 51 22.40 15.37 6.56
N THR A 52 22.50 15.10 5.25
CA THR A 52 23.76 15.20 4.50
C THR A 52 24.35 16.61 4.54
N ASP A 53 23.52 17.64 4.35
CA ASP A 53 23.94 19.04 4.40
C ASP A 53 24.44 19.43 5.81
N ALA A 54 23.80 18.92 6.87
CA ALA A 54 24.23 19.16 8.25
C ALA A 54 25.57 18.46 8.55
N ASP A 55 25.74 17.21 8.12
CA ASP A 55 26.99 16.46 8.29
C ASP A 55 28.15 17.10 7.51
N GLN A 56 27.93 17.57 6.29
CA GLN A 56 28.96 18.30 5.54
C GLN A 56 29.37 19.60 6.24
N ARG A 57 28.42 20.34 6.83
CA ARG A 57 28.72 21.57 7.58
C ARG A 57 29.47 21.27 8.88
N LEU A 58 29.13 20.18 9.56
CA LEU A 58 29.87 19.71 10.73
C LEU A 58 31.31 19.31 10.36
N GLY A 59 31.50 18.56 9.27
CA GLY A 59 32.82 18.19 8.77
C GLY A 59 33.71 19.40 8.52
N ARG A 60 33.23 20.39 7.75
CA ARG A 60 33.99 21.63 7.49
C ARG A 60 34.36 22.39 8.76
N LEU A 61 33.51 22.35 9.78
CA LEU A 61 33.77 23.01 11.06
C LEU A 61 34.84 22.26 11.85
N PHE A 62 34.83 20.92 11.82
CA PHE A 62 35.92 20.12 12.38
C PHE A 62 37.24 20.35 11.64
N ASP A 63 37.23 20.36 10.30
CA ASP A 63 38.42 20.67 9.48
C ASP A 63 39.01 22.04 9.84
N ALA A 64 38.16 23.05 10.06
CA ALA A 64 38.59 24.39 10.45
C ALA A 64 39.20 24.45 11.86
N ILE A 65 38.72 23.61 12.78
CA ILE A 65 39.32 23.45 14.11
C ILE A 65 40.68 22.75 14.00
N GLU A 66 40.78 21.70 13.20
CA GLU A 66 42.03 20.95 12.99
C GLU A 66 43.11 21.81 12.33
N ALA A 67 42.72 22.66 11.38
CA ALA A 67 43.61 23.64 10.74
C ALA A 67 43.96 24.84 11.63
N GLY A 68 43.39 24.95 12.84
CA GLY A 68 43.62 26.07 13.77
C GLY A 68 42.96 27.38 13.34
N MET A 69 42.07 27.36 12.34
CA MET A 69 41.31 28.54 11.90
C MET A 69 40.20 28.93 12.88
N ALA A 70 39.71 27.96 13.67
CA ALA A 70 38.77 28.18 14.77
C ALA A 70 39.39 27.68 16.08
N GLY A 71 39.32 28.50 17.13
CA GLY A 71 39.80 28.12 18.44
C GLY A 71 38.92 27.01 19.05
N LYS A 72 39.53 26.02 19.70
CA LYS A 72 38.80 24.96 20.44
C LYS A 72 37.82 25.53 21.47
N ASP A 73 38.11 26.71 22.00
CA ASP A 73 37.27 27.41 22.98
C ASP A 73 36.37 28.50 22.40
N ASP A 74 36.29 28.58 21.07
CA ASP A 74 35.36 29.47 20.39
C ASP A 74 33.91 29.12 20.74
N ALA A 75 33.23 30.04 21.44
CA ALA A 75 31.86 29.87 21.88
C ALA A 75 30.88 29.77 20.69
N MET A 76 31.12 30.51 19.61
CA MET A 76 30.28 30.47 18.42
C MET A 76 30.44 29.14 17.68
N ALA A 77 31.66 28.61 17.59
CA ALA A 77 31.91 27.30 17.00
C ALA A 77 31.21 26.19 17.80
N LYS A 78 31.30 26.23 19.14
CA LYS A 78 30.61 25.28 20.04
C LYS A 78 29.08 25.34 19.86
N GLU A 79 28.50 26.54 19.86
CA GLU A 79 27.06 26.73 19.64
C GLU A 79 26.64 26.20 18.26
N ARG A 80 27.44 26.47 17.22
CA ARG A 80 27.13 26.02 15.87
C ARG A 80 27.14 24.49 15.76
N VAL A 81 28.09 23.82 16.38
CA VAL A 81 28.13 22.34 16.46
C VAL A 81 26.88 21.79 17.12
N VAL A 82 26.47 22.34 18.26
CA VAL A 82 25.24 21.92 18.96
C VAL A 82 24.03 22.10 18.07
N SER A 83 23.89 23.26 17.41
CA SER A 83 22.76 23.55 16.51
C SER A 83 22.69 22.59 15.31
N LEU A 84 23.83 22.26 14.70
CA LEU A 84 23.90 21.38 13.53
C LEU A 84 23.64 19.93 13.91
N LYS A 85 24.15 19.47 15.06
CA LYS A 85 23.82 18.14 15.61
C LYS A 85 22.33 18.02 15.90
N ALA A 86 21.74 19.00 16.58
CA ALA A 86 20.30 19.00 16.84
C ALA A 86 19.46 18.96 15.55
N LEU A 87 19.84 19.73 14.53
CA LEU A 87 19.16 19.71 13.23
C LEU A 87 19.26 18.34 12.55
N ARG A 88 20.45 17.74 12.54
CA ARG A 88 20.69 16.41 11.96
C ARG A 88 19.89 15.34 12.69
N ASP A 89 19.95 15.32 14.02
CA ASP A 89 19.30 14.32 14.85
C ASP A 89 17.77 14.41 14.73
N GLN A 90 17.22 15.62 14.65
CA GLN A 90 15.80 15.84 14.35
C GLN A 90 15.43 15.31 12.96
N ALA A 91 16.19 15.64 11.92
CA ALA A 91 15.92 15.18 10.56
C ALA A 91 16.05 13.65 10.44
N ALA A 92 17.00 13.04 11.15
CA ALA A 92 17.17 11.59 11.22
C ALA A 92 15.97 10.92 11.90
N ALA A 93 15.51 11.45 13.04
CA ALA A 93 14.33 10.93 13.72
C ALA A 93 13.06 11.04 12.85
N ASP A 94 12.91 12.14 12.10
CA ASP A 94 11.78 12.32 11.18
C ASP A 94 11.86 11.38 9.96
N ALA A 95 13.07 11.11 9.46
CA ALA A 95 13.30 10.16 8.37
C ALA A 95 12.94 8.73 8.82
N GLU A 96 13.43 8.32 10.00
CA GLU A 96 13.15 7.02 10.62
C GLU A 96 11.64 6.81 10.83
N ARG A 97 10.90 7.83 11.26
CA ARG A 97 9.43 7.77 11.37
C ARG A 97 8.73 7.62 10.03
N THR A 98 9.31 8.18 8.96
CA THR A 98 8.70 8.20 7.62
C THR A 98 8.98 6.92 6.82
N GLN A 99 10.11 6.26 7.08
CA GLN A 99 10.57 5.07 6.34
C GLN A 99 9.54 3.91 6.34
N PRO A 100 8.98 3.47 7.48
CA PRO A 100 8.06 2.32 7.51
C PRO A 100 6.76 2.57 6.70
N ALA A 101 6.35 3.83 6.58
CA ALA A 101 5.19 4.22 5.79
C ALA A 101 5.42 4.11 4.28
N LEU A 102 6.68 4.03 3.83
CA LEU A 102 7.06 3.74 2.44
C LEU A 102 7.20 2.25 2.18
N ASP A 103 7.75 1.50 3.14
CA ASP A 103 8.03 0.06 3.01
C ASP A 103 6.77 -0.81 3.09
N SER A 104 5.70 -0.28 3.69
CA SER A 104 4.40 -0.98 3.71
C SER A 104 3.86 -1.26 2.31
N SER A 105 3.45 -2.51 2.04
CA SER A 105 2.94 -3.02 0.74
C SER A 105 1.80 -2.19 0.14
N GLY A 106 1.13 -1.36 0.95
CA GLY A 106 0.12 -0.42 0.48
C GLY A 106 0.63 0.68 -0.46
N ASN A 107 1.95 0.89 -0.56
CA ASN A 107 2.61 1.86 -1.44
C ASN A 107 3.26 1.26 -2.69
N GLN A 108 3.21 -0.06 -2.85
CA GLN A 108 3.74 -0.72 -4.04
C GLN A 108 2.88 -0.32 -5.26
N GLY A 109 3.55 0.03 -6.36
CA GLY A 109 2.87 0.45 -7.59
C GLY A 109 2.10 -0.72 -8.19
N ILE A 110 0.78 -0.56 -8.36
CA ILE A 110 -0.05 -1.57 -9.02
C ILE A 110 0.13 -1.44 -10.55
N SER A 111 0.72 -2.46 -11.18
CA SER A 111 0.92 -2.55 -12.63
C SER A 111 -0.30 -3.19 -13.32
N PRO A 112 -0.60 -2.82 -14.59
CA PRO A 112 -1.61 -3.50 -15.41
C PRO A 112 -1.46 -5.03 -15.45
N ASP A 113 -0.22 -5.55 -15.47
CA ASP A 113 0.00 -6.99 -15.54
C ASP A 113 -0.33 -7.69 -14.21
N MET A 114 -0.17 -7.01 -13.07
CA MET A 114 -0.65 -7.50 -11.79
C MET A 114 -2.18 -7.56 -11.73
N LEU A 115 -2.86 -6.57 -12.33
CA LEU A 115 -4.32 -6.57 -12.44
C LEU A 115 -4.83 -7.72 -13.32
N LYS A 116 -4.17 -7.98 -14.46
CA LYS A 116 -4.49 -9.13 -15.32
C LYS A 116 -4.29 -10.45 -14.60
N GLY A 117 -3.15 -10.63 -13.93
CA GLY A 117 -2.85 -11.84 -13.17
C GLY A 117 -3.84 -12.08 -12.03
N PHE A 118 -4.22 -11.02 -11.31
CA PHE A 118 -5.26 -11.09 -10.29
C PHE A 118 -6.61 -11.47 -10.88
N ALA A 119 -7.04 -10.83 -11.97
CA ALA A 119 -8.32 -11.11 -12.61
C ALA A 119 -8.42 -12.58 -13.04
N LEU A 120 -7.35 -13.13 -13.61
CA LEU A 120 -7.27 -14.52 -14.04
C LEU A 120 -7.36 -15.48 -12.84
N LYS A 121 -6.49 -15.30 -11.83
CA LYS A 121 -6.50 -16.13 -10.62
C LYS A 121 -7.82 -16.05 -9.84
N ALA A 122 -8.42 -14.86 -9.77
CA ALA A 122 -9.71 -14.67 -9.11
C ALA A 122 -10.83 -15.43 -9.85
N ARG A 123 -10.85 -15.40 -11.18
CA ARG A 123 -11.82 -16.17 -12.01
C ARG A 123 -11.68 -17.67 -11.83
N GLU A 124 -10.45 -18.18 -11.76
CA GLU A 124 -10.20 -19.61 -11.50
C GLU A 124 -10.75 -20.01 -10.13
N ARG A 125 -10.45 -19.22 -9.09
CA ARG A 125 -10.79 -19.56 -7.71
C ARG A 125 -12.27 -19.51 -7.40
N ILE A 126 -13.03 -18.60 -8.02
CA ILE A 126 -14.49 -18.56 -7.88
C ILE A 126 -15.21 -19.66 -8.67
N ARG A 127 -14.49 -20.44 -9.49
CA ARG A 127 -15.03 -21.57 -10.27
C ARG A 127 -14.65 -22.94 -9.70
N LEU A 128 -13.85 -22.99 -8.64
CA LEU A 128 -13.49 -24.26 -7.97
C LEU A 128 -14.73 -24.94 -7.38
N ASP A 129 -14.85 -26.26 -7.55
CA ASP A 129 -16.04 -27.06 -7.14
C ASP A 129 -16.18 -27.29 -5.63
N ASP A 130 -15.29 -26.72 -4.83
CA ASP A 130 -15.41 -26.75 -3.37
C ASP A 130 -16.29 -25.59 -2.87
N GLY A 131 -17.57 -25.87 -2.65
CA GLY A 131 -18.61 -24.88 -2.32
C GLY A 131 -18.34 -24.02 -1.09
N GLY A 132 -17.47 -24.46 -0.17
CA GLY A 132 -16.97 -23.63 0.94
C GLY A 132 -15.91 -22.63 0.47
N TYR A 133 -14.87 -23.14 -0.18
CA TYR A 133 -13.75 -22.36 -0.70
C TYR A 133 -14.20 -21.29 -1.71
N ARG A 134 -15.08 -21.67 -2.64
CA ARG A 134 -15.69 -20.76 -3.63
C ARG A 134 -16.37 -19.58 -2.94
N ARG A 135 -17.17 -19.86 -1.91
CA ARG A 135 -17.97 -18.86 -1.20
C ARG A 135 -17.11 -17.85 -0.46
N ASP A 136 -15.98 -18.28 0.08
CA ASP A 136 -15.05 -17.39 0.75
C ASP A 136 -14.37 -16.43 -0.24
N HIS A 137 -14.02 -16.89 -1.46
CA HIS A 137 -13.54 -16.00 -2.53
C HIS A 137 -14.63 -15.05 -3.05
N LEU A 138 -15.86 -15.55 -3.21
CA LEU A 138 -16.99 -14.70 -3.56
C LEU A 138 -17.23 -13.64 -2.48
N ARG A 139 -17.15 -13.99 -1.20
CA ARG A 139 -17.30 -13.05 -0.07
C ARG A 139 -16.18 -12.01 -0.01
N ALA A 140 -14.95 -12.41 -0.33
CA ALA A 140 -13.82 -11.48 -0.39
C ALA A 140 -14.00 -10.40 -1.46
N LEU A 141 -14.66 -10.72 -2.57
CA LEU A 141 -14.90 -9.81 -3.69
C LEU A 141 -16.25 -9.05 -3.59
N ALA A 142 -17.30 -9.77 -3.18
CA ALA A 142 -18.65 -9.29 -2.95
C ALA A 142 -18.95 -9.32 -1.46
N GLN A 143 -18.75 -8.18 -0.81
CA GLN A 143 -18.98 -8.01 0.62
C GLN A 143 -20.41 -8.37 1.03
N ARG A 144 -21.39 -8.09 0.16
CA ARG A 144 -22.80 -8.39 0.43
C ARG A 144 -23.51 -8.80 -0.86
N VAL A 145 -24.21 -9.92 -0.79
CA VAL A 145 -25.12 -10.38 -1.83
C VAL A 145 -26.51 -10.35 -1.22
N GLU A 146 -27.41 -9.58 -1.80
CA GLU A 146 -28.82 -9.58 -1.45
C GLU A 146 -29.59 -10.31 -2.54
N VAL A 147 -30.42 -11.26 -2.13
CA VAL A 147 -31.33 -11.98 -3.03
C VAL A 147 -32.73 -11.52 -2.67
N ALA A 148 -33.41 -10.91 -3.64
CA ALA A 148 -34.84 -10.67 -3.61
C ALA A 148 -35.53 -11.68 -4.53
N ASP A 149 -36.87 -11.66 -4.55
CA ASP A 149 -37.67 -12.64 -5.28
C ASP A 149 -37.32 -12.73 -6.77
N ASP A 150 -36.99 -11.59 -7.40
CA ASP A 150 -36.67 -11.50 -8.84
C ASP A 150 -35.29 -10.89 -9.16
N GLU A 151 -34.51 -10.47 -8.16
CA GLU A 151 -33.21 -9.81 -8.40
C GLU A 151 -32.13 -10.23 -7.40
N VAL A 152 -30.88 -10.25 -7.89
CA VAL A 152 -29.70 -10.43 -7.05
C VAL A 152 -28.84 -9.17 -7.11
N ARG A 153 -28.60 -8.54 -5.96
CA ARG A 153 -27.77 -7.35 -5.82
C ARG A 153 -26.44 -7.70 -5.20
N ILE A 154 -25.36 -7.42 -5.92
CA ILE A 154 -23.99 -7.67 -5.49
C ILE A 154 -23.36 -6.32 -5.11
N MET A 155 -23.04 -6.16 -3.83
CA MET A 155 -22.39 -4.99 -3.27
C MET A 155 -20.97 -5.32 -2.81
N GLY A 156 -20.04 -4.44 -3.15
CA GLY A 156 -18.65 -4.52 -2.73
C GLY A 156 -17.99 -3.16 -2.78
N SER A 157 -16.81 -3.06 -2.18
CA SER A 157 -16.04 -1.82 -2.15
C SER A 157 -14.78 -1.92 -3.00
N LYS A 158 -14.46 -0.84 -3.72
CA LYS A 158 -13.22 -0.74 -4.50
C LYS A 158 -11.97 -0.93 -3.63
N SER A 159 -12.04 -0.45 -2.38
CA SER A 159 -10.96 -0.55 -1.40
C SER A 159 -10.67 -2.00 -1.00
N GLU A 160 -11.70 -2.83 -0.84
CA GLU A 160 -11.50 -4.25 -0.52
C GLU A 160 -10.98 -5.02 -1.73
N VAL A 161 -11.51 -4.80 -2.94
CA VAL A 161 -10.95 -5.42 -4.16
C VAL A 161 -9.45 -5.12 -4.29
N LEU A 162 -9.05 -3.87 -4.02
CA LEU A 162 -7.64 -3.49 -4.02
C LEU A 162 -6.86 -4.11 -2.86
N ARG A 163 -7.45 -4.27 -1.67
CA ARG A 163 -6.81 -4.98 -0.54
C ARG A 163 -6.54 -6.43 -0.91
N THR A 164 -7.51 -7.12 -1.52
CA THR A 164 -7.37 -8.51 -1.97
C THR A 164 -6.30 -8.64 -3.05
N LEU A 165 -6.23 -7.68 -3.97
CA LEU A 165 -5.18 -7.58 -4.99
C LEU A 165 -3.79 -7.45 -4.35
N VAL A 166 -3.61 -6.51 -3.42
CA VAL A 166 -2.32 -6.29 -2.74
C VAL A 166 -1.91 -7.53 -1.93
N ALA A 167 -2.85 -8.12 -1.18
CA ALA A 167 -2.61 -9.36 -0.43
C ALA A 167 -2.19 -10.53 -1.34
N ALA A 168 -2.78 -10.64 -2.53
CA ALA A 168 -2.42 -11.67 -3.51
C ALA A 168 -1.02 -11.48 -4.14
N SER A 169 -0.43 -10.27 -4.01
CA SER A 169 0.84 -9.90 -4.63
C SER A 169 2.04 -9.91 -3.68
N SER A 170 1.84 -9.87 -2.36
CA SER A 170 2.91 -9.68 -1.35
C SER A 170 3.50 -10.98 -0.76
N VAL A 171 3.86 -11.98 -1.58
CA VAL A 171 4.56 -13.26 -1.23
C VAL A 171 3.66 -14.52 -1.20
N GLU A 172 4.19 -15.60 -1.81
CA GLU A 172 3.74 -17.00 -1.92
C GLU A 172 2.28 -17.34 -1.63
N THR A 173 1.59 -17.75 -2.71
CA THR A 173 0.58 -18.82 -2.79
C THR A 173 0.02 -19.38 -1.47
N ALA A 174 -0.69 -18.57 -0.69
CA ALA A 174 -1.57 -19.09 0.36
C ALA A 174 -2.71 -18.11 0.60
N ALA A 175 -3.87 -18.43 0.02
CA ALA A 175 -5.16 -17.75 0.19
C ALA A 175 -5.18 -16.26 -0.19
N LEU A 176 -6.06 -15.87 -1.13
CA LEU A 176 -6.59 -14.50 -1.13
C LEU A 176 -7.04 -14.27 0.32
N GLY A 177 -6.37 -13.38 1.06
CA GLY A 177 -6.52 -13.27 2.51
C GLY A 177 -7.96 -12.93 2.90
N VAL A 178 -8.78 -13.97 3.05
CA VAL A 178 -10.15 -13.85 3.52
C VAL A 178 -10.06 -13.66 5.02
N GLN A 179 -10.02 -12.41 5.47
CA GLN A 179 -10.36 -12.13 6.86
C GLN A 179 -11.85 -12.46 7.02
N SER A 180 -12.12 -13.58 7.67
CA SER A 180 -13.47 -14.10 7.94
C SER A 180 -14.18 -13.29 9.03
N SER A 181 -14.32 -11.97 8.87
CA SER A 181 -15.16 -11.16 9.74
C SER A 181 -16.56 -11.04 9.13
N VAL A 182 -17.38 -12.02 9.51
CA VAL A 182 -18.85 -12.05 9.54
C VAL A 182 -19.56 -10.95 8.74
N LEU A 183 -19.95 -11.26 7.50
CA LEU A 183 -20.96 -10.52 6.76
C LEU A 183 -22.17 -11.43 6.55
N LYS A 184 -23.29 -11.04 7.15
CA LYS A 184 -24.54 -11.80 7.24
C LYS A 184 -25.12 -12.04 5.84
N TRP A 185 -25.14 -13.30 5.44
CA TRP A 185 -26.05 -13.79 4.40
C TRP A 185 -27.40 -13.93 5.09
N ARG A 186 -28.38 -13.13 4.70
CA ARG A 186 -29.78 -13.45 5.02
C ARG A 186 -30.36 -14.15 3.80
N ALA A 187 -30.92 -15.33 4.05
CA ALA A 187 -31.85 -15.97 3.14
C ALA A 187 -33.13 -15.14 3.04
#